data_AF-A0A3D2UWI9-F1
#
_entry.id   AF-A0A3D2UWI9-F1
#
_cell.length_a   1.000
_cell.length_b   1.000
_cell.length_c   1.000
_cell.angle_alpha   90.00
_cell.angle_beta   90.00
_cell.angle_gamma   90.00
#
_symmetry.space_group_name_H-M   'P 1'
#
loop_
_entity.id
_entity.type
_entity.pdbx_description
1 polymer ?
#
loop_
_entity_poly.entity_id
_entity_poly.type
_entity_poly.pdbx_seq_one_letter_code
_entity_poly.pdbx_strand_id
1 'polypeptide(L)'
;MAKKPFINKHGFVEYPFLHDKRKEKNWWLYNLMEDYLKRRAKHKVGPTYTRDDCEEIFKEDLPGTNLKFYVMLPSGMGMEFKLIGKYNTPELTHIEDPVPYITEKYGGGKFKVNIYHDGTFCGTENYKAHGDPKWVEIPDDNPIG
;
A
#
# COMPACT_ATOMS: atom_id res chain seq x y z
N MET A 1 -16.89 16.45 8.56
CA MET A 1 -17.39 15.34 7.72
C MET A 1 -16.38 15.08 6.60
N ALA A 2 -15.75 13.91 6.56
CA ALA A 2 -14.84 13.56 5.47
C ALA A 2 -15.64 13.41 4.16
N LYS A 3 -15.22 14.10 3.10
CA LYS A 3 -15.87 13.99 1.78
C LYS A 3 -15.60 12.59 1.21
N LYS A 4 -16.61 12.00 0.56
CA LYS A 4 -16.52 10.67 -0.06
C LYS A 4 -15.59 10.71 -1.29
N PRO A 5 -14.90 9.60 -1.61
CA PRO A 5 -14.12 9.47 -2.84
C PRO A 5 -14.99 9.78 -4.07
N PHE A 6 -14.44 10.47 -5.07
CA PHE A 6 -15.14 10.82 -6.31
C PHE A 6 -14.25 10.54 -7.52
N ILE A 7 -14.83 10.32 -8.69
CA ILE A 7 -14.07 10.13 -9.92
C ILE A 7 -13.81 11.51 -10.54
N ASN A 8 -12.55 11.85 -10.77
CA ASN A 8 -12.18 13.13 -11.37
C ASN A 8 -12.40 13.14 -12.89
N LYS A 9 -12.25 14.31 -13.52
CA LYS A 9 -12.47 14.51 -14.96
C LYS A 9 -11.59 13.65 -15.88
N HIS A 10 -10.55 13.02 -15.32
CA HIS A 10 -9.63 12.13 -16.02
C HIS A 10 -9.92 10.65 -15.74
N GLY A 11 -10.97 10.33 -14.97
CA GLY A 11 -11.38 8.97 -14.67
C GLY A 11 -10.68 8.33 -13.46
N PHE A 12 -9.90 9.09 -12.69
CA PHE A 12 -9.24 8.58 -11.48
C PHE A 12 -10.12 8.73 -10.25
N VAL A 13 -10.08 7.75 -9.35
CA VAL A 13 -10.70 7.87 -8.03
C VAL A 13 -9.86 8.83 -7.20
N GLU A 14 -10.40 10.03 -7.01
CA GLU A 14 -9.82 11.08 -6.20
C GLU A 14 -10.44 11.02 -4.81
N TYR A 15 -9.60 10.77 -3.83
CA TYR A 15 -9.99 10.75 -2.44
C TYR A 15 -9.83 12.17 -1.86
N PRO A 16 -10.90 12.83 -1.36
CA PRO A 16 -10.82 14.22 -0.87
C PRO A 16 -9.82 14.47 0.26
N PHE A 17 -9.35 13.42 0.94
CA PHE A 17 -8.27 13.51 1.92
C PHE A 17 -6.87 13.69 1.30
N LEU A 18 -6.71 13.52 -0.02
CA LEU A 18 -5.50 13.85 -0.78
C LEU A 18 -5.19 15.36 -0.79
N HIS A 19 -6.17 16.21 -0.45
CA HIS A 19 -6.01 17.67 -0.39
C HIS A 19 -5.73 18.21 1.02
N ASP A 20 -5.48 17.33 2.01
CA ASP A 20 -4.99 17.76 3.32
C ASP A 20 -3.48 18.04 3.21
N LYS A 21 -3.13 19.32 3.21
CA LYS A 21 -1.74 19.83 3.11
C LYS A 21 -0.78 19.30 4.20
N ARG A 22 -1.29 18.59 5.21
CA ARG A 22 -0.46 17.90 6.21
C ARG A 22 0.09 16.56 5.71
N LYS A 23 -0.33 16.08 4.54
CA LYS A 23 -0.15 14.69 4.06
C LYS A 23 0.64 14.58 2.75
N GLU A 24 1.57 15.49 2.52
CA GLU A 24 2.34 15.53 1.28
C GLU A 24 3.40 14.41 1.16
N LYS A 25 3.52 13.48 2.14
CA LYS A 25 4.43 12.30 2.03
C LYS A 25 3.79 11.05 2.67
N ASN A 26 3.84 9.91 1.97
CA ASN A 26 3.54 8.56 2.50
C ASN A 26 2.08 8.18 2.79
N TRP A 27 1.10 8.91 2.25
CA TRP A 27 -0.30 8.60 2.57
C TRP A 27 -0.75 7.22 2.08
N TRP A 28 -0.21 6.74 0.96
CA TRP A 28 -0.52 5.41 0.46
C TRP A 28 -0.03 4.31 1.42
N LEU A 29 1.14 4.48 2.06
CA LEU A 29 1.63 3.57 3.10
C LEU A 29 0.73 3.60 4.34
N TYR A 30 0.24 4.78 4.72
CA TYR A 30 -0.73 4.89 5.81
C TYR A 30 -2.01 4.10 5.48
N ASN A 31 -2.58 4.31 4.29
CA ASN A 31 -3.78 3.60 3.86
C ASN A 31 -3.57 2.09 3.85
N LEU A 32 -2.41 1.64 3.39
CA LEU A 32 -2.04 0.23 3.36
C LEU A 32 -1.97 -0.39 4.77
N MET A 33 -1.60 0.40 5.78
CA MET A 33 -1.51 -0.03 7.18
C MET A 33 -2.75 0.31 8.02
N GLU A 34 -3.76 1.00 7.49
CA GLU A 34 -4.78 1.68 8.32
C GLU A 34 -5.48 0.73 9.31
N ASP A 35 -5.91 -0.45 8.86
CA ASP A 35 -6.58 -1.43 9.72
C ASP A 35 -5.63 -2.04 10.76
N TYR A 36 -4.35 -2.17 10.43
CA TYR A 36 -3.32 -2.56 11.38
C TYR A 36 -3.10 -1.49 12.45
N LEU A 37 -3.00 -0.22 12.05
CA LEU A 37 -2.81 0.92 12.95
C LEU A 37 -3.99 1.05 13.91
N LYS A 38 -5.23 0.96 13.42
CA LYS A 38 -6.45 0.98 14.25
C LYS A 38 -6.46 -0.14 15.27
N ARG A 39 -6.06 -1.37 14.87
CA ARG A 39 -5.94 -2.50 15.81
C ARG A 39 -4.91 -2.22 16.88
N ARG A 40 -3.72 -1.74 16.51
CA ARG A 40 -2.66 -1.42 17.49
C ARG A 40 -3.03 -0.27 18.41
N ALA A 41 -3.63 0.80 17.89
CA ALA A 41 -4.10 1.93 18.69
C ALA A 41 -5.16 1.46 19.70
N LYS A 42 -6.11 0.62 19.26
CA LYS A 42 -7.10 0.01 20.17
C LYS A 42 -6.46 -0.85 21.25
N HIS A 43 -5.39 -1.59 20.94
CA HIS A 43 -4.65 -2.39 21.92
C HIS A 43 -3.81 -1.54 22.90
N LYS A 44 -3.15 -0.47 22.41
CA LYS A 44 -2.25 0.40 23.18
C LYS A 44 -3.02 1.38 24.09
N VAL A 45 -4.07 2.01 23.56
CA VAL A 45 -4.82 3.11 24.20
C VAL A 45 -6.21 2.68 24.68
N GLY A 46 -6.79 1.65 24.06
CA GLY A 46 -8.15 1.20 24.35
C GLY A 46 -9.17 1.67 23.31
N PRO A 47 -10.48 1.46 23.55
CA PRO A 47 -11.53 1.71 22.56
C PRO A 47 -11.73 3.20 22.22
N THR A 48 -11.19 4.12 23.02
CA THR A 48 -11.27 5.57 22.82
C THR A 48 -10.07 6.13 22.05
N TYR A 49 -9.29 5.28 21.38
CA TYR A 49 -8.16 5.71 20.57
C TYR A 49 -8.60 6.75 19.53
N THR A 50 -7.70 7.67 19.25
CA THR A 50 -7.87 8.80 18.35
C THR A 50 -7.11 8.57 17.05
N ARG A 51 -7.30 9.50 16.11
CA ARG A 51 -6.52 9.51 14.88
C ARG A 51 -5.04 9.74 15.15
N ASP A 52 -4.71 10.62 16.09
CA ASP A 52 -3.34 10.99 16.42
C ASP A 52 -2.58 9.79 16.99
N ASP A 53 -3.24 8.95 17.80
CA ASP A 53 -2.66 7.68 18.30
C ASP A 53 -2.24 6.75 17.15
N CYS A 54 -3.04 6.70 16.08
CA CYS A 54 -2.71 5.89 14.91
C CYS A 54 -1.54 6.49 14.11
N GLU A 55 -1.43 7.81 14.08
CA GLU A 55 -0.34 8.52 13.40
C GLU A 55 0.99 8.41 14.16
N GLU A 56 0.95 8.39 15.50
CA GLU A 56 2.11 8.09 16.32
C GLU A 56 2.61 6.66 16.08
N ILE A 57 1.72 5.67 16.13
CA ILE A 57 2.07 4.27 15.84
C ILE A 57 2.58 4.13 14.41
N PHE A 58 2.01 4.85 13.45
CA PHE A 58 2.51 4.85 12.08
C PHE A 58 3.96 5.34 12.00
N LYS A 59 4.30 6.45 12.67
CA LYS A 59 5.69 6.95 12.70
C LYS A 59 6.65 5.97 13.38
N GLU A 60 6.19 5.27 14.41
CA GLU A 60 6.95 4.25 15.15
C GLU A 60 7.21 3.00 14.28
N ASP A 61 6.16 2.42 13.69
CA ASP A 61 6.22 1.10 13.05
C ASP A 61 6.69 1.18 11.58
N LEU A 62 6.40 2.27 10.85
CA LEU A 62 6.68 2.37 9.41
C LEU A 62 8.13 2.02 9.01
N PRO A 63 9.18 2.49 9.71
CA PRO A 63 10.56 2.16 9.36
C PRO A 63 10.90 0.67 9.43
N GLY A 64 10.19 -0.09 10.27
CA GLY A 64 10.36 -1.55 10.44
C GLY A 64 9.51 -2.39 9.49
N THR A 65 8.83 -1.78 8.52
CA THR A 65 7.97 -2.50 7.58
C THR A 65 8.68 -2.87 6.28
N ASN A 66 8.17 -3.92 5.63
CA ASN A 66 8.57 -4.34 4.29
C ASN A 66 7.34 -4.54 3.40
N LEU A 67 7.55 -4.44 2.09
CA LEU A 67 6.50 -4.62 1.09
C LEU A 67 6.85 -5.72 0.10
N LYS A 68 5.81 -6.44 -0.32
CA LYS A 68 5.85 -7.36 -1.45
C LYS A 68 4.89 -6.89 -2.55
N PHE A 69 5.40 -6.83 -3.76
CA PHE A 69 4.65 -6.44 -4.96
C PHE A 69 4.38 -7.69 -5.79
N TYR A 70 3.13 -7.89 -6.17
CA TYR A 70 2.68 -9.00 -6.99
C TYR A 70 2.02 -8.49 -8.25
N VAL A 71 2.27 -9.16 -9.39
CA VAL A 71 1.37 -9.07 -10.54
C VAL A 71 0.25 -10.10 -10.37
N MET A 72 -0.96 -9.70 -10.73
CA MET A 72 -2.16 -10.52 -10.68
C MET A 72 -2.53 -10.97 -12.09
N LEU A 73 -2.41 -12.27 -12.36
CA LEU A 73 -2.73 -12.86 -13.66
C LEU A 73 -3.99 -13.73 -13.58
N PRO A 74 -4.89 -13.66 -14.55
CA PRO A 74 -5.98 -14.62 -14.64
C PRO A 74 -5.41 -16.02 -14.91
N SER A 75 -5.82 -17.01 -14.13
CA SER A 75 -5.39 -18.41 -14.29
C SER A 75 -6.58 -19.34 -14.10
N GLY A 76 -7.10 -19.86 -15.22
CA GLY A 76 -8.34 -20.62 -15.25
C GLY A 76 -9.52 -19.83 -14.65
N MET A 77 -10.12 -20.37 -13.60
CA MET A 77 -11.22 -19.74 -12.84
C MET A 77 -10.74 -18.83 -11.70
N GLY A 78 -9.42 -18.68 -11.52
CA GLY A 78 -8.82 -17.98 -10.39
C GLY A 78 -7.82 -16.90 -10.80
N MET A 79 -7.05 -16.46 -9.80
CA MET A 79 -5.97 -15.49 -9.95
C MET A 79 -4.66 -16.10 -9.46
N GLU A 80 -3.63 -16.02 -10.29
CA GLU A 80 -2.25 -16.31 -9.91
C GLU A 80 -1.57 -15.00 -9.48
N PHE A 81 -0.80 -15.06 -8.40
CA PHE A 81 -0.01 -13.94 -7.89
C PHE A 81 1.46 -14.28 -8.07
N LYS A 82 2.13 -13.58 -8.99
CA LYS A 82 3.58 -13.71 -9.18
C LYS A 82 4.27 -12.58 -8.46
N LEU A 83 5.22 -12.92 -7.60
CA LEU A 83 6.02 -11.92 -6.90
C LEU A 83 6.96 -11.23 -7.89
N ILE A 84 6.99 -9.90 -7.88
CA ILE A 84 7.77 -9.09 -8.84
C ILE A 84 8.69 -8.07 -8.14
N GLY A 85 8.55 -7.89 -6.82
CA GLY A 85 9.42 -7.01 -6.07
C GLY A 85 9.28 -7.17 -4.56
N LYS A 86 10.39 -6.94 -3.86
CA LYS A 86 10.50 -6.88 -2.40
C LYS A 86 11.19 -5.57 -2.04
N TYR A 87 10.70 -4.88 -1.02
CA TYR A 87 11.22 -3.57 -0.61
C TYR A 87 11.20 -3.43 0.90
N ASN A 88 12.21 -2.81 1.48
CA ASN A 88 12.03 -2.19 2.79
C ASN A 88 11.28 -0.87 2.60
N THR A 89 10.33 -0.57 3.48
CA THR A 89 9.50 0.63 3.34
C THR A 89 10.30 1.94 3.25
N PRO A 90 11.43 2.15 3.98
CA PRO A 90 12.26 3.33 3.82
C PRO A 90 12.67 3.62 2.36
N GLU A 91 12.87 2.59 1.54
CA GLU A 91 13.22 2.71 0.12
C GLU A 91 12.11 3.38 -0.69
N LEU A 92 10.85 3.30 -0.23
CA LEU A 92 9.67 3.79 -0.95
C LEU A 92 9.01 5.02 -0.32
N THR A 93 9.54 5.53 0.81
CA THR A 93 8.96 6.70 1.51
C THR A 93 9.04 8.04 0.74
N HIS A 94 9.71 8.05 -0.40
CA HIS A 94 9.73 9.19 -1.31
C HIS A 94 8.58 9.15 -2.33
N ILE A 95 7.85 8.03 -2.39
CA ILE A 95 6.74 7.83 -3.32
C ILE A 95 5.46 8.40 -2.72
N GLU A 96 4.88 9.36 -3.43
CA GLU A 96 3.59 9.97 -3.05
C GLU A 96 2.41 9.16 -3.58
N ASP A 97 2.50 8.70 -4.84
CA ASP A 97 1.53 7.84 -5.52
C ASP A 97 2.22 6.57 -6.04
N PRO A 98 1.79 5.37 -5.61
CA PRO A 98 2.39 4.12 -6.08
C PRO A 98 2.11 3.84 -7.55
N VAL A 99 1.06 4.40 -8.17
CA VAL A 99 0.66 4.05 -9.55
C VAL A 99 1.70 4.49 -10.59
N PRO A 100 2.20 5.74 -10.61
CA PRO A 100 3.29 6.15 -11.50
C PRO A 100 4.54 5.29 -11.33
N TYR A 101 4.97 5.03 -10.10
CA TYR A 101 6.13 4.19 -9.80
C TYR A 101 5.95 2.75 -10.32
N ILE A 102 4.79 2.14 -10.08
CA ILE A 102 4.45 0.80 -10.59
C ILE A 102 4.46 0.79 -12.12
N THR A 103 3.87 1.82 -12.75
CA THR A 103 3.78 1.92 -14.21
C THR A 103 5.18 2.04 -14.85
N GLU A 104 6.04 2.88 -14.27
CA GLU A 104 7.41 3.06 -14.74
C GLU A 104 8.22 1.78 -14.60
N LYS A 105 8.16 1.16 -13.42
CA LYS A 105 8.99 0.01 -13.05
C LYS A 105 8.53 -1.32 -13.64
N TYR A 106 7.22 -1.57 -13.66
CA TYR A 106 6.63 -2.87 -14.01
C TYR A 106 5.74 -2.84 -15.25
N GLY A 107 5.49 -1.66 -15.84
CA GLY A 107 4.63 -1.51 -16.99
C GLY A 107 3.15 -1.73 -16.66
N GLY A 108 2.36 -2.12 -17.66
CA GLY A 108 0.93 -2.35 -17.50
C GLY A 108 0.58 -3.67 -16.82
N GLY A 109 -0.52 -3.67 -16.07
CA GLY A 109 -0.99 -4.84 -15.35
C GLY A 109 -1.95 -4.53 -14.20
N LYS A 110 -2.42 -5.60 -13.56
CA LYS A 110 -3.08 -5.53 -12.24
C LYS A 110 -2.07 -5.96 -11.21
N PHE A 111 -1.92 -5.18 -10.15
CA PHE A 111 -0.92 -5.39 -9.12
C PHE A 111 -1.57 -5.46 -7.76
N LYS A 112 -0.96 -6.23 -6.87
CA LYS A 112 -1.27 -6.25 -5.44
C LYS A 112 -0.01 -5.90 -4.67
N VAL A 113 -0.11 -4.98 -3.72
CA VAL A 113 0.97 -4.66 -2.79
C VAL A 113 0.54 -5.08 -1.40
N ASN A 114 1.40 -5.82 -0.72
CA ASN A 114 1.23 -6.19 0.68
C ASN A 114 2.29 -5.50 1.51
N ILE A 115 1.94 -5.09 2.73
CA ILE A 115 2.89 -4.57 3.73
C ILE A 115 2.88 -5.44 4.97
N TYR A 116 4.06 -5.65 5.54
CA TYR A 116 4.31 -6.45 6.72
C TYR A 116 5.12 -5.65 7.74
N HIS A 117 4.87 -5.89 9.02
CA HIS A 117 5.64 -5.38 10.15
C HIS A 117 6.12 -6.59 10.97
N ASP A 118 7.42 -6.78 11.13
CA ASP A 118 8.02 -7.93 11.83
C ASP A 118 7.45 -9.29 11.37
N GLY A 119 7.31 -9.49 10.05
CA GLY A 119 6.74 -10.70 9.46
C GLY A 119 5.23 -10.87 9.65
N THR A 120 4.55 -9.91 10.27
CA THR A 120 3.09 -9.90 10.42
C THR A 120 2.45 -9.11 9.31
N PHE A 121 1.46 -9.69 8.63
CA PHE A 121 0.67 -8.99 7.63
C PHE A 121 -0.09 -7.80 8.22
N CYS A 122 0.14 -6.61 7.68
CA CYS A 122 -0.48 -5.36 8.12
C CYS A 122 -1.65 -4.96 7.21
N GLY A 123 -1.49 -5.11 5.89
CA GLY A 123 -2.55 -4.81 4.93
C GLY A 123 -2.15 -4.96 3.47
N THR A 124 -3.10 -4.72 2.58
CA THR A 124 -2.97 -4.93 1.14
C THR A 124 -3.80 -3.92 0.34
N GLU A 125 -3.31 -3.54 -0.84
CA GLU A 125 -4.04 -2.71 -1.79
C GLU A 125 -3.76 -3.19 -3.22
N ASN A 126 -4.77 -3.09 -4.08
CA ASN A 126 -4.65 -3.45 -5.49
C ASN A 126 -4.53 -2.19 -6.34
N TYR A 127 -3.60 -2.21 -7.30
CA TYR A 127 -3.38 -1.13 -8.24
C TYR A 127 -3.57 -1.62 -9.68
N LYS A 128 -3.86 -0.69 -10.59
CA LYS A 128 -3.94 -0.96 -12.02
C LYS A 128 -3.07 0.05 -12.75
N ALA A 129 -2.12 -0.43 -13.53
CA ALA A 129 -1.31 0.39 -14.43
C ALA A 129 -1.63 0.05 -15.88
N HIS A 130 -1.46 1.04 -16.77
CA HIS A 130 -1.71 0.92 -18.20
C HIS A 130 -0.39 0.80 -18.97
N GLY A 131 -0.46 0.20 -20.17
CA GLY A 131 0.69 -0.01 -21.06
C GLY A 131 1.07 -1.47 -21.20
N ASP A 132 2.22 -1.72 -21.81
CA ASP A 132 2.76 -3.07 -21.97
C ASP A 132 3.41 -3.56 -20.67
N PRO A 133 3.29 -4.85 -20.33
CA PRO A 133 3.92 -5.42 -19.15
C PRO A 133 5.45 -5.41 -19.27
N LYS A 134 6.14 -5.02 -18.19
CA LYS A 134 7.61 -5.07 -18.04
C LYS A 134 8.06 -5.89 -16.83
N TRP A 135 7.12 -6.38 -16.03
CA TRP A 135 7.41 -7.15 -14.82
C TRP A 135 8.07 -8.50 -15.15
N VAL A 136 8.89 -8.96 -14.21
CA VAL A 136 9.53 -10.26 -14.24
C VAL A 136 9.31 -10.91 -12.87
N GLU A 137 8.94 -12.18 -12.88
CA GLU A 137 8.78 -12.94 -11.63
C GLU A 137 10.14 -13.12 -10.93
N ILE A 138 10.14 -12.93 -9.61
CA ILE A 138 11.32 -13.14 -8.77
C ILE A 138 11.07 -14.28 -7.75
N PRO A 139 12.11 -14.97 -7.28
CA PRO A 139 11.98 -15.98 -6.25
C PRO A 139 11.41 -15.42 -4.94
N ASP A 140 10.59 -16.20 -4.22
CA ASP A 140 10.17 -15.89 -2.86
C ASP A 140 10.99 -16.66 -1.82
N ASP A 141 12.19 -16.18 -1.55
CA ASP A 141 13.15 -16.73 -0.58
C ASP A 141 12.83 -16.42 0.90
N ASN A 142 11.78 -15.64 1.17
CA ASN A 142 11.32 -15.34 2.54
C ASN A 142 9.78 -15.17 2.56
N PRO A 143 9.00 -16.23 2.82
CA PRO A 143 7.55 -16.19 2.69
C PRO A 143 6.84 -15.38 3.79
N ILE A 144 7.53 -15.02 4.88
CA ILE A 144 6.92 -14.44 6.08
C ILE A 144 6.94 -12.89 6.04
N GLY A 145 7.79 -12.30 5.20
CA GLY A 145 7.97 -10.85 5.07
C GLY A 145 9.42 -10.54 4.82
#